data_AF-A0A0J0V6J5-F1
#
_entry.id   AF-A0A0J0V6J5-F1
#
_cell.length_a   1.000
_cell.length_b   1.000
_cell.length_c   1.000
_cell.angle_alpha   90.00
_cell.angle_beta   90.00
_cell.angle_gamma   90.00
#
_symmetry.space_group_name_H-M   'P 1'
#
loop_
_entity.id
_entity.type
_entity.pdbx_description
1 polymer ?
#
loop_
_entity_poly.entity_id
_entity_poly.type
_entity_poly.pdbx_seq_one_letter_code
_entity_poly.pdbx_strand_id
1 'polypeptide(L)'
;MEKATFAGGCFWCMVTPFEELDGIYGIVSGYTGGHVENPTYEQVKTGTTGHYEAVQITFDPDVFPYERLLELYWCQIDPTDDGGQFHDRGPQYRTAIFYHNERQRQLAEQSKRALEESGRFSKPIVTKILPATTFYPAEEYHQNYHKKNPEHYKQDRAASGRDEFIAKHWGTKR
;
A
#
# COMPACT_ATOMS: atom_id res chain seq x y z
N MET A 1 17.24 -7.57 -8.41
CA MET A 1 16.49 -6.46 -7.78
C MET A 1 15.33 -6.04 -8.65
N GLU A 2 14.12 -6.14 -8.12
CA GLU A 2 12.87 -5.72 -8.75
C GLU A 2 12.20 -4.60 -7.95
N LYS A 3 11.22 -3.94 -8.57
CA LYS A 3 10.37 -2.92 -7.95
C LYS A 3 8.94 -3.43 -7.83
N ALA A 4 8.29 -3.12 -6.72
CA ALA A 4 6.87 -3.30 -6.50
C ALA A 4 6.28 -1.98 -5.98
N THR A 5 5.09 -1.59 -6.44
CA THR A 5 4.45 -0.35 -5.99
C THR A 5 3.03 -0.62 -5.50
N PHE A 6 2.72 -0.19 -4.27
CA PHE A 6 1.45 -0.45 -3.60
C PHE A 6 0.85 0.84 -3.03
N ALA A 7 -0.43 1.08 -3.30
CA ALA A 7 -1.25 2.10 -2.66
C ALA A 7 -2.23 1.44 -1.69
N GLY A 8 -2.32 1.96 -0.47
CA GLY A 8 -3.04 1.30 0.63
C GLY A 8 -3.45 2.24 1.76
N GLY A 9 -3.81 3.48 1.44
CA GLY A 9 -4.06 4.53 2.42
C GLY A 9 -2.79 5.30 2.78
N CYS A 10 -2.75 5.91 3.98
CA CYS A 10 -1.56 6.59 4.48
C CYS A 10 -0.31 5.72 4.30
N PHE A 11 0.65 6.23 3.51
CA PHE A 11 1.84 5.46 3.14
C PHE A 11 2.75 5.12 4.33
N TRP A 12 2.63 5.81 5.49
CA TRP A 12 3.47 5.56 6.67
C TRP A 12 3.17 4.20 7.26
N CYS A 13 1.88 3.84 7.29
CA CYS A 13 1.41 2.54 7.74
C CYS A 13 1.79 1.39 6.79
N MET A 14 2.14 1.71 5.54
CA MET A 14 2.53 0.74 4.51
C MET A 14 4.04 0.45 4.49
N VAL A 15 4.87 1.22 5.20
CA VAL A 15 6.34 0.99 5.24
C VAL A 15 6.72 -0.10 6.25
N THR A 16 6.26 0.04 7.50
CA THR A 16 6.65 -0.85 8.61
C THR A 16 6.39 -2.35 8.39
N PRO A 17 5.37 -2.78 7.62
CA PRO A 17 5.13 -4.21 7.40
C PRO A 17 6.17 -4.91 6.53
N PHE A 18 6.95 -4.15 5.73
CA PHE A 18 7.96 -4.70 4.83
C PHE A 18 9.39 -4.40 5.27
N GLU A 19 9.58 -3.35 6.09
CA GLU A 19 10.91 -2.94 6.50
C GLU A 19 11.60 -4.01 7.36
N GLU A 20 12.92 -4.12 7.24
CA GLU A 20 13.77 -5.05 7.98
C GLU A 20 13.53 -6.54 7.68
N LEU A 21 12.72 -6.86 6.67
CA LEU A 21 12.61 -8.22 6.13
C LEU A 21 13.78 -8.53 5.18
N ASP A 22 14.34 -9.73 5.31
CA ASP A 22 15.39 -10.21 4.41
C ASP A 22 14.91 -10.17 2.95
N GLY A 23 15.74 -9.61 2.07
CA GLY A 23 15.39 -9.43 0.66
C GLY A 23 14.69 -8.11 0.34
N ILE A 24 14.36 -7.27 1.33
CA ILE A 24 13.88 -5.90 1.12
C ILE A 24 15.05 -4.92 1.26
N TYR A 25 15.32 -4.16 0.20
CA TYR A 25 16.50 -3.28 0.10
C TYR A 25 16.17 -1.80 0.17
N GLY A 26 14.90 -1.43 0.08
CA GLY A 26 14.48 -0.04 0.25
C GLY A 26 13.00 0.16 0.01
N ILE A 27 12.41 1.09 0.75
CA ILE A 27 11.01 1.48 0.63
C ILE A 27 10.98 3.01 0.54
N VAL A 28 10.33 3.53 -0.50
CA VAL A 28 10.18 4.97 -0.72
C VAL A 28 8.70 5.30 -0.73
N SER A 29 8.27 6.25 0.11
CA SER A 29 6.92 6.82 0.07
C SER A 29 6.81 7.84 -1.06
N GLY A 30 5.67 7.89 -1.75
CA GLY A 30 5.49 8.79 -2.89
C GLY A 30 4.11 8.76 -3.51
N TYR A 31 4.02 9.37 -4.69
CA TYR A 31 2.79 9.63 -5.42
C TYR A 31 2.85 9.00 -6.82
N THR A 32 1.79 8.34 -7.25
CA THR A 32 1.73 7.70 -8.59
C THR A 32 0.29 7.58 -9.09
N GLY A 33 0.10 7.23 -10.37
CA GLY A 33 -1.22 6.99 -10.97
C GLY A 33 -2.05 8.24 -11.31
N GLY A 34 -1.59 9.43 -10.92
CA GLY A 34 -2.23 10.71 -11.23
C GLY A 34 -1.73 11.36 -12.52
N HIS A 35 -2.22 12.58 -12.78
CA HIS A 35 -1.97 13.32 -14.01
C HIS A 35 -1.18 14.61 -13.82
N VAL A 36 -0.84 14.98 -12.57
CA VAL A 36 -0.04 16.17 -12.28
C VAL A 36 1.44 15.78 -12.25
N GLU A 37 2.27 16.48 -13.01
CA GLU A 37 3.71 16.24 -12.97
C GLU A 37 4.33 16.87 -11.73
N ASN A 38 5.25 16.13 -11.08
CA ASN A 38 5.95 16.54 -9.86
C ASN A 38 5.01 17.12 -8.78
N PRO A 39 3.99 16.37 -8.35
CA PRO A 39 3.00 16.88 -7.40
C PRO A 39 3.63 17.08 -6.02
N THR A 40 3.22 18.13 -5.31
CA THR A 40 3.55 18.32 -3.89
C THR A 40 2.53 17.60 -3.01
N TYR A 41 2.89 17.33 -1.75
CA TYR A 41 1.96 16.77 -0.77
C TYR A 41 0.65 17.58 -0.67
N GLU A 42 0.75 18.91 -0.62
CA GLU A 42 -0.42 19.78 -0.52
C GLU A 42 -1.34 19.67 -1.75
N GLN A 43 -0.78 19.47 -2.95
CA GLN A 43 -1.58 19.23 -4.14
C GLN A 43 -2.29 17.87 -4.06
N VAL A 44 -1.58 16.80 -3.69
CA VAL A 44 -2.14 15.44 -3.58
C VAL A 44 -3.24 15.39 -2.52
N LYS A 45 -3.05 16.07 -1.40
CA LYS A 45 -4.01 16.15 -0.29
C LYS A 45 -5.37 16.72 -0.70
N THR A 46 -5.43 17.54 -1.76
CA THR A 46 -6.70 18.02 -2.31
C THR A 46 -7.57 16.91 -2.93
N GLY A 47 -6.97 15.77 -3.28
CA GLY A 47 -7.63 14.66 -3.98
C GLY A 47 -7.91 14.93 -5.46
N THR A 48 -7.49 16.07 -6.00
CA THR A 48 -7.83 16.46 -7.39
C THR A 48 -6.79 16.03 -8.42
N THR A 49 -5.57 15.69 -8.00
CA THR A 49 -4.45 15.36 -8.89
C THR A 49 -4.54 13.95 -9.49
N GLY A 50 -5.47 13.12 -8.99
CA GLY A 50 -5.62 11.73 -9.34
C GLY A 50 -4.52 10.81 -8.80
N HIS A 51 -3.52 11.34 -8.08
CA HIS A 51 -2.47 10.52 -7.49
C HIS A 51 -2.99 9.69 -6.33
N TYR A 52 -2.39 8.52 -6.17
CA TYR A 52 -2.46 7.68 -4.99
C TYR A 52 -1.23 7.95 -4.13
N GLU A 53 -1.40 7.93 -2.81
CA GLU A 53 -0.28 7.69 -1.90
C GLU A 53 0.13 6.22 -2.02
N ALA A 54 1.42 6.01 -2.28
CA ALA A 54 1.97 4.69 -2.52
C ALA A 54 3.35 4.54 -1.90
N VAL A 55 3.75 3.28 -1.70
CA VAL A 55 5.12 2.89 -1.41
C VAL A 55 5.71 2.17 -2.62
N GLN A 56 6.94 2.52 -2.99
CA GLN A 56 7.74 1.77 -3.96
C GLN A 56 8.81 0.98 -3.20
N ILE A 57 8.74 -0.34 -3.30
CA ILE A 57 9.61 -1.29 -2.63
C ILE A 57 10.63 -1.81 -3.64
N THR A 58 11.91 -1.77 -3.28
CA THR A 58 13.01 -2.42 -4.00
C THR A 58 13.34 -3.71 -3.28
N PHE A 59 13.21 -4.85 -3.96
CA PHE A 59 13.33 -6.17 -3.35
C PHE A 59 14.09 -7.16 -4.23
N ASP A 60 14.60 -8.23 -3.62
CA ASP A 60 15.21 -9.36 -4.31
C ASP A 60 14.18 -10.50 -4.41
N PRO A 61 13.64 -10.81 -5.61
CA PRO A 61 12.61 -11.83 -5.76
C PRO A 61 13.08 -13.25 -5.40
N ASP A 62 14.39 -13.52 -5.40
CA ASP A 62 14.94 -14.83 -5.03
C ASP A 62 14.95 -15.04 -3.51
N VAL A 63 15.02 -13.95 -2.74
CA VAL A 63 14.99 -13.98 -1.26
C VAL A 63 13.58 -13.70 -0.74
N PHE A 64 12.89 -12.73 -1.35
CA PHE A 64 11.54 -12.30 -0.98
C PHE A 64 10.62 -12.27 -2.21
N PRO A 65 9.91 -13.37 -2.52
CA PRO A 65 9.08 -13.45 -3.72
C PRO A 65 7.95 -12.41 -3.73
N TYR A 66 7.54 -11.99 -4.93
CA TYR A 66 6.47 -10.99 -5.10
C TYR A 66 5.13 -11.43 -4.48
N GLU A 67 4.84 -12.73 -4.47
CA GLU A 67 3.68 -13.33 -3.81
C GLU A 67 3.65 -13.01 -2.31
N ARG A 68 4.80 -13.00 -1.64
CA ARG A 68 4.90 -12.61 -0.22
C ARG A 68 4.61 -11.13 -0.02
N LEU A 69 5.02 -10.28 -0.97
CA LEU A 69 4.66 -8.86 -0.92
C LEU A 69 3.14 -8.67 -1.03
N LEU A 70 2.48 -9.44 -1.90
CA LEU A 70 1.03 -9.42 -2.05
C LEU A 70 0.32 -9.92 -0.78
N GLU A 71 0.77 -11.02 -0.19
CA GLU A 71 0.24 -11.54 1.08
C GLU A 71 0.28 -10.48 2.19
N LEU A 72 1.41 -9.81 2.35
CA LEU A 72 1.56 -8.73 3.34
C LEU A 72 0.67 -7.53 2.99
N TYR A 73 0.63 -7.12 1.72
CA TYR A 73 -0.18 -6.01 1.25
C TYR A 73 -1.67 -6.18 1.59
N TRP A 74 -2.26 -7.34 1.29
CA TRP A 74 -3.68 -7.61 1.55
C TRP A 74 -4.04 -7.54 3.03
N CYS A 75 -3.10 -7.86 3.92
CA CYS A 75 -3.31 -7.75 5.36
C CYS A 75 -3.42 -6.30 5.83
N GLN A 76 -2.75 -5.37 5.16
CA GLN A 76 -2.64 -3.98 5.62
C GLN A 76 -3.81 -3.11 5.21
N ILE A 77 -4.62 -3.51 4.23
CA ILE A 77 -5.67 -2.69 3.64
C ILE A 77 -7.06 -3.29 3.88
N ASP A 78 -8.10 -2.45 3.85
CA ASP A 78 -9.47 -2.88 3.53
C ASP A 78 -9.64 -2.93 2.01
N PRO A 79 -9.62 -4.12 1.40
CA PRO A 79 -9.68 -4.27 -0.05
C PRO A 79 -11.10 -4.10 -0.60
N THR A 80 -12.09 -3.81 0.25
CA THR A 80 -13.50 -3.61 -0.11
C THR A 80 -13.93 -2.14 -0.11
N ASP A 81 -13.02 -1.22 0.24
CA ASP A 81 -13.28 0.21 0.37
C ASP A 81 -12.65 1.03 -0.77
N ASP A 82 -13.49 1.62 -1.61
CA ASP A 82 -13.07 2.52 -2.71
C ASP A 82 -13.14 4.01 -2.32
N GLY A 83 -13.44 4.36 -1.07
CA GLY A 83 -13.51 5.75 -0.60
C GLY A 83 -12.29 6.24 0.19
N GLY A 84 -11.29 5.38 0.38
CA GLY A 84 -10.14 5.62 1.25
C GLY A 84 -9.90 4.45 2.19
N GLN A 85 -8.96 4.56 3.11
CA GLN A 85 -8.58 3.50 4.03
C GLN A 85 -8.71 3.95 5.46
N PHE A 86 -9.57 3.25 6.21
CA PHE A 86 -9.84 3.54 7.62
C PHE A 86 -10.22 5.01 7.83
N HIS A 87 -9.53 5.76 8.71
CA HIS A 87 -9.81 7.19 8.91
C HIS A 87 -9.41 8.09 7.73
N ASP A 88 -8.57 7.60 6.80
CA ASP A 88 -8.04 8.38 5.68
C ASP A 88 -9.02 8.29 4.52
N ARG A 89 -9.75 9.37 4.26
CA ARG A 89 -10.78 9.42 3.21
C ARG A 89 -10.34 10.28 2.04
N GLY A 90 -10.59 9.81 0.83
CA GLY A 90 -10.22 10.51 -0.40
C GLY A 90 -9.63 9.59 -1.46
N PRO A 91 -9.62 10.03 -2.73
CA PRO A 91 -9.13 9.23 -3.85
C PRO A 91 -7.64 8.88 -3.72
N GLN A 92 -6.85 9.73 -3.07
CA GLN A 92 -5.42 9.50 -2.83
C GLN A 92 -5.14 8.34 -1.87
N TYR A 93 -6.11 7.99 -1.03
CA TYR A 93 -6.00 6.91 -0.07
C TYR A 93 -6.63 5.60 -0.55
N ARG A 94 -7.06 5.52 -1.81
CA ARG A 94 -7.61 4.29 -2.40
C ARG A 94 -6.54 3.20 -2.52
N THR A 95 -7.00 1.97 -2.69
CA THR A 95 -6.13 0.81 -2.81
C THR A 95 -5.81 0.51 -4.28
N ALA A 96 -4.55 0.29 -4.58
CA ALA A 96 -4.09 -0.17 -5.89
C ALA A 96 -2.77 -0.94 -5.80
N ILE A 97 -2.61 -1.91 -6.70
CA ILE A 97 -1.35 -2.60 -6.98
C ILE A 97 -0.86 -2.12 -8.34
N PHE A 98 0.32 -1.51 -8.37
CA PHE A 98 0.93 -0.99 -9.59
C PHE A 98 2.03 -1.96 -10.07
N TYR A 99 1.71 -2.77 -11.08
CA TYR A 99 2.61 -3.80 -11.58
C TYR A 99 3.70 -3.22 -12.51
N HIS A 100 4.94 -3.69 -12.36
CA HIS A 100 6.08 -3.24 -13.18
C HIS A 100 6.37 -4.17 -14.37
N ASN A 101 5.79 -5.36 -14.38
CA ASN A 101 5.91 -6.33 -15.48
C ASN A 101 4.69 -7.27 -15.53
N GLU A 102 4.61 -8.05 -16.60
CA GLU A 102 3.51 -8.99 -16.84
C GLU A 102 3.40 -10.08 -15.76
N ARG A 103 4.53 -10.55 -15.23
CA ARG A 103 4.55 -11.55 -14.15
C ARG A 103 3.88 -11.00 -12.88
N GLN A 104 4.21 -9.77 -12.50
CA GLN A 104 3.57 -9.08 -11.38
C GLN A 104 2.07 -8.86 -11.61
N ARG A 105 1.64 -8.53 -12.84
CA ARG A 105 0.20 -8.41 -13.17
C ARG A 105 -0.52 -9.72 -12.92
N GLN A 106 0.00 -10.83 -13.47
CA GLN A 106 -0.60 -12.16 -13.34
C GLN A 106 -0.67 -12.60 -11.88
N LEU A 107 0.40 -12.41 -11.11
CA LEU A 107 0.44 -12.74 -9.69
C LEU A 107 -0.52 -11.89 -8.86
N ALA A 108 -0.59 -10.58 -9.14
CA ALA A 108 -1.54 -9.68 -8.47
C ALA A 108 -2.98 -10.10 -8.75
N GLU A 109 -3.33 -10.39 -10.01
CA GLU A 109 -4.66 -10.85 -10.41
C GLU A 109 -5.01 -12.20 -9.76
N GLN A 110 -4.07 -13.15 -9.75
CA GLN A 110 -4.24 -14.44 -9.09
C GLN A 110 -4.46 -14.27 -7.58
N SER A 111 -3.66 -13.43 -6.91
CA SER A 111 -3.80 -13.18 -5.47
C SER A 111 -5.14 -12.51 -5.14
N LYS A 112 -5.61 -11.58 -5.98
CA LYS A 112 -6.92 -10.94 -5.83
C LYS A 112 -8.05 -11.96 -5.95
N ARG A 113 -8.01 -12.82 -6.98
CA ARG A 113 -9.01 -13.89 -7.15
C ARG A 113 -9.02 -14.87 -5.98
N ALA A 114 -7.84 -15.29 -5.52
CA ALA A 114 -7.72 -16.15 -4.35
C ALA A 114 -8.32 -15.50 -3.09
N LEU A 115 -8.16 -14.18 -2.93
CA LEU A 115 -8.78 -13.44 -1.84
C LEU A 115 -10.31 -13.37 -1.97
N GLU A 116 -10.83 -13.11 -3.17
CA GLU A 116 -12.26 -13.12 -3.47
C GLU A 116 -12.89 -14.49 -3.18
N GLU A 117 -12.23 -15.57 -3.60
CA GLU A 117 -12.68 -16.96 -3.41
C GLU A 117 -12.56 -17.44 -1.96
N SER A 118 -11.68 -16.84 -1.16
CA SER A 118 -11.47 -17.24 0.23
C SER A 118 -12.69 -17.03 1.14
N GLY A 119 -13.67 -16.23 0.72
CA GLY A 119 -14.83 -15.86 1.54
C GLY A 119 -14.50 -14.99 2.76
N ARG A 120 -13.26 -14.47 2.86
CA ARG A 120 -12.81 -13.64 3.98
C ARG A 120 -13.54 -12.29 4.05
N PHE A 121 -14.00 -11.79 2.89
CA PHE A 121 -14.76 -10.56 2.76
C PHE A 121 -16.13 -10.85 2.15
N SER A 122 -17.19 -10.27 2.73
CA SER A 122 -18.55 -10.38 2.20
C SER A 122 -18.85 -9.39 1.08
N LYS A 123 -17.99 -8.37 0.90
CA LYS A 123 -18.08 -7.37 -0.16
C LYS A 123 -17.06 -7.68 -1.27
N PRO A 124 -17.31 -7.23 -2.51
CA PRO A 124 -16.35 -7.38 -3.61
C PRO A 124 -15.01 -6.73 -3.31
N ILE A 125 -13.93 -7.30 -3.85
CA ILE A 125 -12.58 -6.73 -3.75
C ILE A 125 -12.42 -5.65 -4.82
N VAL A 126 -12.39 -4.38 -4.39
CA VAL A 126 -12.36 -3.20 -5.26
C VAL A 126 -10.95 -2.71 -5.57
N THR A 127 -9.93 -3.24 -4.90
CA THR A 127 -8.52 -2.90 -5.16
C THR A 127 -8.17 -3.06 -6.63
N LYS A 128 -7.61 -2.00 -7.21
CA LYS A 128 -7.26 -1.94 -8.63
C LYS A 128 -5.90 -2.56 -8.89
N ILE A 129 -5.74 -3.19 -10.05
CA ILE A 129 -4.46 -3.67 -10.55
C ILE A 129 -4.16 -2.85 -11.80
N LEU A 130 -3.15 -1.98 -11.71
CA LEU A 130 -2.86 -0.96 -12.71
C LEU A 130 -1.41 -1.08 -13.17
N PRO A 131 -1.08 -0.73 -14.43
CA PRO A 131 0.32 -0.63 -14.83
C PRO A 131 1.02 0.45 -14.00
N ALA A 132 2.25 0.20 -13.58
CA ALA A 132 3.07 1.21 -12.93
C ALA A 132 3.32 2.38 -13.89
N THR A 133 3.07 3.59 -13.42
CA THR A 133 3.39 4.85 -14.10
C THR A 133 4.47 5.59 -13.34
N THR A 134 4.79 6.83 -13.76
CA THR A 134 5.78 7.67 -13.09
C THR A 134 5.50 7.75 -11.59
N PHE A 135 6.51 7.38 -10.80
CA PHE A 135 6.49 7.47 -9.36
C PHE A 135 7.27 8.70 -8.93
N TYR A 136 6.63 9.60 -8.21
CA TYR A 136 7.23 10.80 -7.64
C TYR A 136 7.52 10.54 -6.15
N PRO A 137 8.78 10.46 -5.72
CA PRO A 137 9.11 10.37 -4.31
C PRO A 137 8.48 11.54 -3.54
N ALA A 138 7.84 11.24 -2.42
CA ALA A 138 7.36 12.27 -1.50
C ALA A 138 8.53 12.99 -0.83
N GLU A 139 8.25 14.15 -0.26
CA GLU A 139 9.21 14.99 0.43
C GLU A 139 9.95 14.22 1.55
N GLU A 140 11.20 14.59 1.81
CA GLU A 140 12.09 13.87 2.74
C GLU A 140 11.50 13.69 4.14
N TYR A 141 10.66 14.62 4.60
CA TYR A 141 10.03 14.51 5.91
C TYR A 141 8.99 13.38 5.99
N HIS A 142 8.45 12.90 4.86
CA HIS A 142 7.58 11.72 4.80
C HIS A 142 8.36 10.40 4.81
N GLN A 143 9.62 10.41 4.38
CA GLN A 143 10.44 9.21 4.33
C GLN A 143 10.84 8.77 5.74
N ASN A 144 10.74 7.47 6.04
CA ASN A 144 11.04 6.89 7.35
C ASN A 144 10.29 7.58 8.50
N TYR A 145 9.05 8.03 8.26
CA TYR A 145 8.28 8.82 9.21
C TYR A 145 8.13 8.14 10.57
N HIS A 146 7.93 6.82 10.59
CA HIS A 146 7.81 6.04 11.83
C HIS A 146 9.10 6.03 12.67
N LYS A 147 10.28 6.23 12.06
CA LYS A 147 11.57 6.39 12.75
C LYS A 147 11.80 7.82 13.22
N LYS A 148 11.44 8.79 12.37
CA LYS A 148 11.64 10.23 12.64
C LYS A 148 10.65 10.77 13.68
N ASN A 149 9.40 10.29 13.67
CA ASN A 149 8.30 10.75 14.52
C ASN A 149 7.56 9.56 15.18
N PRO A 150 8.24 8.74 16.00
CA PRO A 150 7.71 7.47 16.48
C PRO A 150 6.46 7.60 17.36
N GLU A 151 6.40 8.63 18.20
CA GLU A 151 5.25 8.85 19.10
C GLU A 151 3.99 9.25 18.31
N HIS A 152 4.13 10.22 17.41
CA HIS A 152 3.03 10.64 16.55
C HIS A 152 2.55 9.50 15.64
N TYR A 153 3.47 8.73 15.05
CA TYR A 153 3.13 7.56 14.26
C TYR A 153 2.33 6.52 15.07
N LYS A 154 2.73 6.23 16.30
CA LYS A 154 2.01 5.27 17.15
C LYS A 154 0.59 5.75 17.49
N GLN A 155 0.45 7.04 17.79
CA GLN A 155 -0.85 7.64 18.08
C GLN A 155 -1.78 7.58 16.85
N ASP A 156 -1.25 7.94 15.68
CA ASP A 156 -1.96 7.89 14.41
C ASP A 156 -2.38 6.44 14.04
N ARG A 157 -1.45 5.49 14.13
CA ARG A 157 -1.72 4.07 13.89
C ARG A 157 -2.81 3.54 14.82
N ALA A 158 -2.73 3.83 16.11
CA ALA A 158 -3.72 3.41 17.09
C ALA A 158 -5.11 4.03 16.85
N ALA A 159 -5.15 5.26 16.32
CA ALA A 159 -6.40 5.93 15.95
C ALA A 159 -6.93 5.52 14.57
N SER A 160 -6.13 4.83 13.74
CA SER A 160 -6.49 4.52 12.36
C SER A 160 -7.63 3.51 12.26
N GLY A 161 -7.68 2.50 13.13
CA GLY A 161 -8.57 1.34 12.97
C GLY A 161 -7.94 0.17 12.18
N ARG A 162 -6.69 0.33 11.73
CA ARG A 162 -5.99 -0.67 10.91
C ARG A 162 -5.62 -1.92 11.70
N ASP A 163 -5.23 -1.78 12.96
CA ASP A 163 -4.87 -2.92 13.81
C ASP A 163 -6.09 -3.75 14.18
N GLU A 164 -7.23 -3.10 14.45
CA GLU A 164 -8.52 -3.76 14.68
C GLU A 164 -8.98 -4.50 13.41
N PHE A 165 -8.80 -3.90 12.24
CA PHE A 165 -9.10 -4.55 10.97
C PHE A 165 -8.23 -5.80 10.76
N ILE A 166 -6.92 -5.70 11.01
CA ILE A 166 -5.99 -6.82 10.94
C ILE A 166 -6.43 -7.93 11.89
N ALA A 167 -6.68 -7.60 13.15
CA ALA A 167 -7.11 -8.59 14.15
C ALA A 167 -8.43 -9.29 13.76
N LYS A 168 -9.38 -8.55 13.18
CA LYS A 168 -10.69 -9.07 12.78
C LYS A 168 -10.64 -10.01 11.58
N HIS A 169 -9.87 -9.67 10.54
CA HIS A 169 -9.89 -10.39 9.26
C HIS A 169 -8.72 -11.35 9.08
N TRP A 170 -7.60 -11.09 9.74
CA TRP A 170 -6.33 -11.79 9.57
C TRP A 170 -5.78 -12.38 10.88
N GLY A 171 -6.33 -11.97 12.03
CA GLY A 171 -6.05 -12.59 13.30
C GLY A 171 -6.36 -14.09 13.24
N THR A 172 -5.40 -14.90 13.66
CA THR A 172 -5.65 -16.32 13.90
C THR A 172 -6.73 -16.40 14.99
N LYS A 173 -7.86 -17.05 14.71
CA LYS A 173 -8.67 -17.62 15.80
C LYS A 173 -7.70 -18.53 16.55
N ARG A 174 -7.30 -18.10 17.76
CA ARG A 174 -6.61 -18.98 18.69
C ARG A 174 -7.51 -20.17 19.02
#